data_AF-A0AA97F7T0-F1
#
_entry.id   AF-A0AA97F7T0-F1
#
_cell.length_a   1.000
_cell.length_b   1.000
_cell.length_c   1.000
_cell.angle_alpha   90.00
_cell.angle_beta   90.00
_cell.angle_gamma   90.00
#
_symmetry.space_group_name_H-M   'P 1'
#
loop_
_entity.id
_entity.type
_entity.pdbx_description
1 polymer ?
#
loop_
_entity_poly.entity_id
_entity_poly.type
_entity_poly.pdbx_seq_one_letter_code
_entity_poly.pdbx_strand_id
1 'polypeptide(L)'
;MTISFIVPATVLGLALAAPTGTSEQSTDSAAEEAKAEEKKKKITDRNHPDYVRCRSEPVIGSLAKRRRICMTNAEWAEALRTGNDSSRDFIDMHQQGSTSGVP
;
A
#
# COMPACT_ATOMS: atom_id res chain seq x y z
N MET A 1 46.25 -36.96 -18.14
CA MET A 1 46.52 -35.98 -19.21
C MET A 1 46.59 -34.61 -18.57
N THR A 2 47.77 -34.20 -18.11
CA THR A 2 47.97 -32.90 -17.44
C THR A 2 49.37 -32.42 -17.76
N ILE A 3 49.46 -31.53 -18.74
CA ILE A 3 50.65 -30.72 -19.00
C ILE A 3 50.31 -29.33 -18.48
N SER A 4 51.00 -28.92 -17.42
CA SER A 4 51.16 -27.50 -17.09
C SER A 4 52.14 -26.89 -18.10
N PHE A 5 51.72 -25.84 -18.79
CA PHE A 5 52.64 -24.84 -19.33
C PHE A 5 52.19 -23.45 -18.89
N ILE A 6 53.19 -22.74 -18.40
CA ILE A 6 53.23 -21.38 -17.88
C ILE A 6 53.03 -20.40 -19.05
N VAL A 7 52.32 -19.28 -18.84
CA VAL A 7 52.84 -17.89 -18.96
C VAL A 7 51.68 -16.91 -18.72
N PRO A 8 51.91 -15.83 -17.93
CA PRO A 8 50.87 -15.00 -17.35
C PRO A 8 50.57 -13.78 -18.24
N ALA A 9 49.34 -13.31 -18.20
CA ALA A 9 49.01 -11.96 -18.67
C ALA A 9 48.09 -11.31 -17.63
N THR A 10 48.72 -10.47 -16.82
CA THR A 10 48.12 -9.39 -16.05
C THR A 10 47.01 -8.71 -16.84
N VAL A 11 45.76 -8.83 -16.36
CA VAL A 11 44.69 -7.92 -16.73
C VAL A 11 44.48 -6.99 -15.55
N LEU A 12 44.89 -5.75 -15.78
CA LEU A 12 44.77 -4.61 -14.90
C LEU A 12 43.29 -4.23 -14.77
N GLY A 13 42.84 -4.19 -13.51
CA GLY A 13 41.69 -3.47 -12.95
C GLY A 13 40.55 -2.98 -13.85
N LEU A 14 39.36 -3.51 -13.58
CA LEU A 14 38.17 -2.67 -13.38
C LEU A 14 37.39 -3.24 -12.18
N ALA A 15 37.56 -2.62 -11.01
CA ALA A 15 36.79 -2.95 -9.82
C ALA A 15 35.35 -2.46 -9.99
N LEU A 16 34.46 -3.33 -10.48
CA LEU A 16 33.03 -3.20 -10.19
C LEU A 16 32.81 -3.74 -8.78
N ALA A 17 32.72 -2.84 -7.80
CA ALA A 17 32.18 -3.16 -6.50
C ALA A 17 30.70 -3.55 -6.68
N ALA A 18 30.42 -4.86 -6.64
CA ALA A 18 29.07 -5.38 -6.51
C ALA A 18 28.68 -5.34 -5.03
N PRO A 19 27.64 -4.60 -4.61
CA PRO A 19 27.00 -4.89 -3.35
C PRO A 19 26.18 -6.18 -3.53
N THR A 20 26.72 -7.31 -3.07
CA THR A 20 25.90 -8.42 -2.60
C THR A 20 25.16 -7.95 -1.36
N GLY A 21 24.00 -7.36 -1.57
CA GLY A 21 23.08 -6.92 -0.53
C GLY A 21 21.74 -7.61 -0.70
N THR A 22 21.68 -8.92 -0.49
CA THR A 22 20.44 -9.52 0.04
C THR A 22 20.40 -9.16 1.52
N SER A 23 19.53 -8.23 1.85
CA SER A 23 18.95 -8.12 3.18
C SER A 23 17.50 -7.73 2.97
N GLU A 24 16.63 -8.74 3.08
CA GLU A 24 15.25 -8.57 3.50
C GLU A 24 15.22 -7.65 4.71
N GLN A 25 14.70 -6.44 4.51
CA GLN A 25 14.19 -5.62 5.59
C GLN A 25 12.68 -5.47 5.41
N SER A 26 12.01 -6.59 5.66
CA SER A 26 10.65 -6.62 6.15
C SER A 26 10.67 -6.05 7.57
N THR A 27 10.47 -4.75 7.73
CA THR A 27 10.04 -4.17 9.01
C THR A 27 9.14 -2.98 8.74
N ASP A 28 7.83 -3.26 8.77
CA ASP A 28 6.89 -2.52 9.61
C ASP A 28 6.93 -0.97 9.54
N SER A 29 6.75 -0.40 8.35
CA SER A 29 6.18 0.96 8.25
C SER A 29 4.65 0.89 8.30
N ALA A 30 4.12 0.40 9.42
CA ALA A 30 2.70 0.45 9.72
C ALA A 30 2.48 0.62 11.23
N ALA A 31 3.27 1.47 11.87
CA ALA A 31 3.15 1.74 13.28
C ALA A 31 3.47 3.19 13.65
N GLU A 32 3.05 4.18 12.85
CA GLU A 32 3.09 5.57 13.34
C GLU A 32 2.06 6.51 12.70
N GLU A 33 0.78 6.12 12.69
CA GLU A 33 -0.33 7.09 12.62
C GLU A 33 -1.48 6.63 13.53
N ALA A 34 -1.14 6.34 14.78
CA ALA A 34 -2.10 6.10 15.86
C ALA A 34 -1.76 6.95 17.09
N LYS A 35 -1.39 8.20 16.86
CA LYS A 35 -1.23 9.21 17.93
C LYS A 35 -1.96 10.50 17.58
N ALA A 36 -3.27 10.42 17.63
CA ALA A 36 -4.12 11.59 17.89
C ALA A 36 -5.41 11.15 18.59
N GLU A 37 -5.29 10.38 19.68
CA GLU A 37 -6.32 10.41 20.72
C GLU A 37 -6.15 11.71 21.53
N GLU A 38 -6.36 12.85 20.86
CA GLU A 38 -6.70 14.06 21.58
C GLU A 38 -8.12 13.86 22.10
N LYS A 39 -8.31 13.93 23.42
CA LYS A 39 -9.58 13.72 24.12
C LYS A 39 -10.62 14.78 23.71
N LYS A 40 -11.14 14.70 22.49
CA LYS A 40 -12.38 15.36 22.09
C LYS A 40 -13.45 14.78 23.01
N LYS A 41 -14.20 15.65 23.70
CA LYS A 41 -15.29 15.29 24.62
C LYS A 41 -16.03 14.10 24.02
N LYS A 42 -16.13 12.97 24.75
CA LYS A 42 -16.82 11.78 24.25
C LYS A 42 -18.23 12.17 23.84
N ILE A 43 -18.42 12.34 22.54
CA ILE A 43 -19.73 12.57 21.97
C ILE A 43 -20.50 11.26 22.15
N THR A 44 -21.51 11.28 23.01
CA THR A 44 -22.34 10.10 23.30
C THR A 44 -23.27 9.76 22.14
N ASP A 45 -23.63 10.74 21.32
CA ASP A 45 -24.50 10.50 20.16
C ASP A 45 -23.74 9.81 19.03
N ARG A 46 -24.17 8.59 18.71
CA ARG A 46 -23.59 7.74 17.66
C ARG A 46 -23.79 8.29 16.26
N ASN A 47 -24.78 9.15 16.05
CA ASN A 47 -25.09 9.74 14.75
C ASN A 47 -24.39 11.08 14.51
N HIS A 48 -23.70 11.61 15.51
CA HIS A 48 -23.00 12.87 15.37
C HIS A 48 -21.87 12.76 14.33
N PRO A 49 -21.65 13.78 13.48
CA PRO A 49 -20.61 13.75 12.44
C PRO A 49 -19.21 13.51 13.02
N ASP A 50 -18.93 14.06 14.20
CA ASP A 50 -17.63 13.91 14.88
C ASP A 50 -17.50 12.62 15.72
N TYR A 51 -18.49 11.74 15.72
CA TYR A 51 -18.40 10.48 16.46
C TYR A 51 -17.38 9.55 15.79
N VAL A 52 -16.36 9.13 16.54
CA VAL A 52 -15.31 8.22 16.04
C VAL A 52 -15.82 6.78 16.06
N ARG A 53 -15.85 6.14 14.89
CA ARG A 53 -16.21 4.74 14.71
C ARG A 53 -15.02 3.94 14.19
N CYS A 54 -14.63 2.93 14.95
CA CYS A 54 -13.64 1.95 14.51
C CYS A 54 -14.28 0.81 13.72
N ARG A 55 -13.69 0.44 12.58
CA ARG A 55 -14.08 -0.71 11.76
C ARG A 55 -12.86 -1.59 11.49
N SER A 56 -13.09 -2.89 11.34
CA SER A 56 -12.03 -3.87 11.03
C SER A 56 -12.15 -4.29 9.56
N GLU A 57 -11.27 -3.75 8.72
CA GLU A 57 -11.25 -4.00 7.28
C GLU A 57 -10.26 -5.14 6.95
N PRO A 58 -10.57 -6.04 6.00
CA PRO A 58 -9.63 -7.05 5.53
C PRO A 58 -8.46 -6.39 4.78
N VAL A 59 -7.25 -6.96 4.91
CA VAL A 59 -6.09 -6.49 4.15
C VAL A 59 -6.05 -7.22 2.80
N ILE A 60 -5.96 -6.47 1.70
CA ILE A 60 -5.86 -7.05 0.36
C ILE A 60 -4.62 -7.94 0.28
N GLY A 61 -4.78 -9.17 -0.21
CA GLY A 61 -3.72 -10.17 -0.27
C GLY A 61 -3.61 -11.08 0.96
N SER A 62 -4.45 -10.92 1.99
CA SER A 62 -4.50 -11.84 3.14
C SER A 62 -5.93 -12.09 3.61
N LEU A 63 -6.32 -13.37 3.74
CA LEU A 63 -7.63 -13.74 4.28
C LEU A 63 -7.69 -13.67 5.82
N ALA A 64 -6.54 -13.84 6.48
CA ALA A 64 -6.44 -13.84 7.94
C ALA A 64 -6.20 -12.44 8.51
N LYS A 65 -5.45 -11.58 7.80
CA LYS A 65 -5.06 -10.26 8.32
C LYS A 65 -6.19 -9.25 8.16
N ARG A 66 -6.54 -8.61 9.27
CA ARG A 66 -7.48 -7.49 9.32
C ARG A 66 -6.80 -6.27 9.93
N ARG A 67 -7.05 -5.09 9.38
CA ARG A 67 -6.59 -3.81 9.92
C ARG A 67 -7.76 -3.10 10.60
N ARG A 68 -7.51 -2.49 11.76
CA ARG A 68 -8.50 -1.69 12.48
C ARG A 68 -8.30 -0.23 12.12
N ILE A 69 -9.32 0.42 11.57
CA ILE A 69 -9.30 1.82 11.16
C ILE A 69 -10.35 2.55 11.98
N CYS A 70 -9.95 3.65 12.63
CA CYS A 70 -10.84 4.50 13.41
C CYS A 70 -10.89 5.87 12.75
N MET A 71 -12.10 6.27 12.34
CA MET A 71 -12.36 7.56 11.70
C MET A 71 -13.69 8.12 12.22
N THR A 72 -13.90 9.42 12.08
CA THR A 72 -15.18 10.07 12.40
C THR A 72 -16.28 9.62 11.43
N ASN A 73 -17.55 9.76 11.81
CA ASN A 73 -18.66 9.46 10.91
C ASN A 73 -18.64 10.34 9.65
N ALA A 74 -18.20 11.60 9.76
CA ALA A 74 -18.01 12.50 8.63
C ALA A 74 -16.94 11.96 7.67
N GLU A 75 -15.79 11.55 8.18
CA GLU A 75 -14.72 10.95 7.38
C GLU A 75 -15.14 9.62 6.73
N TRP A 76 -15.91 8.79 7.43
CA TRP A 76 -16.48 7.57 6.84
C TRP A 76 -17.44 7.87 5.70
N ALA A 77 -18.23 8.94 5.80
CA ALA A 77 -19.13 9.37 4.73
C ALA A 77 -18.33 9.87 3.52
N GLU A 78 -17.27 10.65 3.74
CA GLU A 78 -16.35 11.12 2.70
C GLU A 78 -15.69 9.94 1.98
N ALA A 79 -15.08 9.01 2.74
CA ALA A 79 -14.40 7.84 2.18
C ALA A 79 -15.34 6.97 1.32
N LEU A 80 -16.61 6.85 1.71
CA LEU A 80 -17.61 6.13 0.91
C LEU A 80 -17.93 6.84 -0.41
N ARG A 81 -18.06 8.18 -0.38
CA ARG A 81 -18.28 8.97 -1.60
C ARG A 81 -17.11 8.82 -2.55
N THR A 82 -15.89 9.10 -2.08
CA THR A 82 -14.67 8.98 -2.89
C THR A 82 -14.49 7.58 -3.47
N GLY A 83 -14.77 6.54 -2.69
CA GLY A 83 -14.70 5.16 -3.17
C GLY A 83 -15.73 4.85 -4.28
N ASN A 84 -16.96 5.34 -4.14
CA ASN A 84 -17.99 5.19 -5.17
C ASN A 84 -17.63 5.96 -6.45
N ASP A 85 -17.16 7.20 -6.31
CA ASP A 85 -16.81 8.04 -7.46
C ASP A 85 -15.62 7.44 -8.22
N SER A 86 -14.57 7.02 -7.52
CA SER A 86 -13.44 6.30 -8.13
C SER A 86 -13.86 4.99 -8.83
N SER A 87 -14.84 4.28 -8.28
CA SER A 87 -15.37 3.06 -8.91
C SER A 87 -16.12 3.39 -10.20
N ARG A 88 -16.90 4.47 -10.22
CA ARG A 88 -17.61 4.93 -11.43
C ARG A 88 -16.63 5.37 -12.50
N ASP A 89 -15.65 6.19 -12.14
CA ASP A 89 -14.62 6.67 -13.07
C ASP A 89 -13.86 5.51 -13.72
N PHE A 90 -13.52 4.48 -12.93
CA PHE A 90 -12.87 3.27 -13.45
C PHE A 90 -13.74 2.53 -14.47
N ILE A 91 -15.04 2.39 -14.20
CA ILE A 91 -15.99 1.74 -15.10
C ILE A 91 -16.22 2.56 -16.36
N ASP A 92 -16.42 3.87 -16.21
CA ASP A 92 -16.67 4.80 -17.32
C ASP A 92 -15.47 4.83 -18.27
N MET A 93 -14.24 4.85 -17.74
CA MET A 93 -13.01 4.75 -18.54
C MET A 93 -12.96 3.43 -19.33
N HIS A 94 -13.41 2.32 -18.74
CA HIS A 94 -13.41 1.03 -19.43
C HIS A 94 -14.50 0.92 -20.50
N GLN A 95 -15.67 1.52 -20.28
CA GLN A 95 -16.79 1.50 -21.22
C GLN A 95 -16.58 2.42 -22.44
N GLN A 96 -15.81 3.50 -22.30
CA GLN A 96 -15.50 4.41 -23.41
C GLN A 96 -14.86 3.71 -24.62
N GLY A 97 -14.15 2.59 -24.39
CA GLY A 97 -13.62 1.74 -25.47
C GLY A 97 -14.61 0.71 -26.01
N SER A 98 -15.66 0.35 -25.27
CA SER A 98 -16.62 -0.70 -25.65
C SER A 98 -17.87 -0.17 -26.34
N THR A 99 -18.21 1.12 -26.18
CA THR A 99 -19.43 1.73 -26.74
C THR A 99 -19.20 2.52 -28.03
N SER A 100 -18.00 2.50 -28.61
CA SER A 100 -17.66 3.18 -29.88
C SER A 100 -18.27 2.54 -31.14
N GLY A 101 -19.24 1.64 -30.99
CA GLY A 101 -19.87 0.90 -32.09
C GLY A 101 -21.32 0.49 -31.87
N VAL A 102 -22.13 1.31 -31.17
CA VAL A 102 -23.59 1.13 -31.16
C VAL A 102 -24.21 2.21 -32.08
N PRO A 103 -24.93 1.83 -33.14
CA PRO A 103 -25.56 2.76 -34.08
C PRO A 103 -26.67 3.60 -33.46
#